data_AF-A0A328PGV1-F1
#
_entry.id   AF-A0A328PGV1-F1
#
_cell.length_a   1.000
_cell.length_b   1.000
_cell.length_c   1.000
_cell.angle_alpha   90.00
_cell.angle_beta   90.00
_cell.angle_gamma   90.00
#
_symmetry.space_group_name_H-M   'P 1'
#
loop_
_entity.id
_entity.type
_entity.pdbx_description
1 polymer ?
#
loop_
_entity_poly.entity_id
_entity_poly.type
_entity_poly.pdbx_seq_one_letter_code
_entity_poly.pdbx_strand_id
1 'polypeptide(L)'
;MLMACLLILNLGACHAQDNITTNNTQAEAKNLYAAAGDAQTPVTTGDVITAAKKAKDYTEKNNALPSTVQVRNQNVTKEQFTYLMAQAILNINRDGKKTTTINPIKVSSAPTPTGTATGTLTKSNYITLASSVANFVKTNGRLPNYVTTVIGKINPESIAYTMARILAFYNDNNRLPNYVTVKYIKATNSGSSTTNQGNTSNSGSSGSSTTNQGNTSNSGLSQYLVATANCQVNDPSIRSLAAQLTA
;
A
#
# COMPACT_ATOMS: atom_id res chain seq x y z
N MET A 1 34.31 -71.58 25.05
CA MET A 1 33.52 -70.91 26.09
C MET A 1 32.94 -69.66 25.45
N LEU A 2 31.80 -69.64 24.77
CA LEU A 2 30.46 -70.19 25.01
C LEU A 2 29.78 -69.62 26.27
N MET A 3 29.00 -68.55 26.05
CA MET A 3 27.81 -68.13 26.81
C MET A 3 27.18 -67.00 25.95
N ALA A 4 26.25 -67.19 25.02
CA ALA A 4 24.95 -67.86 25.03
C ALA A 4 24.00 -67.32 26.13
N CYS A 5 23.17 -66.35 25.76
CA CYS A 5 21.78 -66.15 26.21
C CYS A 5 21.20 -65.02 25.34
N LEU A 6 20.60 -65.35 24.20
CA LEU A 6 19.24 -65.84 23.96
C LEU A 6 18.20 -64.70 23.86
N LEU A 7 17.69 -64.58 22.63
CA LEU A 7 16.57 -63.80 22.14
C LEU A 7 15.32 -63.92 23.01
N ILE A 8 14.54 -62.82 23.08
CA ILE A 8 13.08 -62.94 22.96
C ILE A 8 12.62 -61.99 21.83
N LEU A 9 11.92 -62.62 20.89
CA LEU A 9 11.24 -62.08 19.73
C LEU A 9 10.17 -61.06 20.14
N ASN A 10 9.96 -60.03 19.30
CA ASN A 10 8.59 -59.61 19.03
C ASN A 10 8.44 -59.27 17.53
N LEU A 11 7.75 -60.16 16.82
CA LEU A 11 7.40 -60.03 15.40
C LEU A 11 5.94 -60.46 15.27
N GLY A 12 5.06 -59.58 14.79
CA GLY A 12 3.68 -59.94 14.48
C GLY A 12 2.73 -58.76 14.45
N ALA A 13 2.35 -58.35 13.23
CA ALA A 13 1.62 -57.13 12.89
C ALA A 13 0.13 -57.13 13.24
N CYS A 14 -0.46 -55.94 13.39
CA CYS A 14 -1.83 -55.69 12.97
C CYS A 14 -1.97 -54.27 12.39
N HIS A 15 -2.42 -54.21 11.13
CA HIS A 15 -2.95 -53.00 10.52
C HIS A 15 -4.43 -52.89 10.92
N ALA A 16 -4.83 -51.74 11.45
CA ALA A 16 -6.21 -51.24 11.36
C ALA A 16 -6.17 -49.71 11.42
N GLN A 17 -6.98 -49.09 10.56
CA GLN A 17 -6.98 -47.67 10.22
C GLN A 17 -8.11 -46.91 10.95
N ASP A 18 -7.82 -45.64 11.26
CA ASP A 18 -8.65 -44.47 11.61
C ASP A 18 -9.64 -44.52 12.79
N ASN A 19 -9.38 -43.68 13.82
CA ASN A 19 -10.37 -42.67 14.27
C ASN A 19 -9.72 -41.55 15.11
N ILE A 20 -10.18 -40.33 14.88
CA ILE A 20 -9.79 -39.03 15.43
C ILE A 20 -10.20 -38.89 16.91
N THR A 21 -9.36 -38.29 17.75
CA THR A 21 -9.81 -37.33 18.81
C THR A 21 -8.69 -36.35 19.17
N THR A 22 -9.00 -35.10 18.86
CA THR A 22 -8.32 -33.80 19.06
C THR A 22 -8.15 -33.42 20.54
N ASN A 23 -7.10 -32.64 20.88
CA ASN A 23 -7.12 -31.54 21.88
C ASN A 23 -5.84 -30.67 21.76
N ASN A 24 -5.84 -29.63 20.91
CA ASN A 24 -5.84 -28.18 21.24
C ASN A 24 -4.71 -27.70 22.18
N THR A 25 -3.76 -26.86 21.73
CA THR A 25 -4.01 -25.42 21.59
C THR A 25 -3.01 -24.77 20.61
N GLN A 26 -3.47 -24.40 19.41
CA GLN A 26 -2.85 -23.35 18.59
C GLN A 26 -3.79 -22.14 18.65
N ALA A 27 -3.27 -21.01 19.13
CA ALA A 27 -4.01 -19.77 19.21
C ALA A 27 -4.50 -19.35 17.81
N GLU A 28 -5.82 -19.09 17.72
CA GLU A 28 -6.54 -18.69 16.52
C GLU A 28 -5.89 -17.49 15.82
N ALA A 29 -5.22 -17.75 14.70
CA ALA A 29 -5.22 -16.78 13.62
C ALA A 29 -6.65 -16.78 13.06
N LYS A 30 -7.48 -15.81 13.47
CA LYS A 30 -8.78 -15.54 12.84
C LYS A 30 -8.55 -15.23 11.37
N ASN A 31 -8.65 -16.28 10.55
CA ASN A 31 -8.50 -16.23 9.12
C ASN A 31 -9.82 -15.67 8.58
N LEU A 32 -9.84 -14.36 8.35
CA LEU A 32 -10.92 -13.67 7.66
C LEU A 32 -10.84 -14.04 6.17
N TYR A 33 -11.38 -15.21 5.82
CA TYR A 33 -11.68 -15.52 4.43
C TYR A 33 -12.84 -14.61 4.01
N ALA A 34 -12.53 -13.57 3.24
CA ALA A 34 -13.54 -12.70 2.66
C ALA A 34 -14.43 -13.50 1.71
N ALA A 35 -15.74 -13.23 1.79
CA ALA A 35 -16.79 -13.82 0.96
C ALA A 35 -16.49 -13.71 -0.54
N ALA A 36 -16.99 -14.68 -1.30
CA ALA A 36 -16.88 -14.78 -2.76
C ALA A 36 -17.25 -13.46 -3.44
N GLY A 37 -16.25 -12.81 -4.04
CA GLY A 37 -16.40 -11.54 -4.75
C GLY A 37 -15.09 -11.05 -5.39
N ASP A 38 -13.95 -11.22 -4.73
CA ASP A 38 -12.61 -11.00 -5.32
C ASP A 38 -11.55 -11.74 -4.47
N ALA A 39 -11.46 -13.06 -4.62
CA ALA A 39 -10.44 -13.84 -3.93
C ALA A 39 -9.06 -13.54 -4.54
N GLN A 40 -8.34 -12.58 -3.98
CA GLN A 40 -6.96 -12.27 -4.37
C GLN A 40 -6.09 -13.50 -4.12
N THR A 41 -5.43 -13.99 -5.17
CA THR A 41 -4.62 -15.21 -5.06
C THR A 41 -3.29 -14.90 -4.39
N PRO A 42 -2.71 -15.84 -3.61
CA PRO A 42 -1.41 -15.65 -2.97
C PRO A 42 -0.32 -15.27 -3.98
N VAL A 43 0.58 -14.38 -3.57
CA VAL A 43 1.71 -13.93 -4.41
C VAL A 43 3.03 -14.29 -3.75
N THR A 44 4.11 -14.40 -4.52
CA THR A 44 5.44 -14.62 -3.96
C THR A 44 6.18 -13.30 -3.74
N THR A 45 7.20 -13.35 -2.89
CA THR A 45 8.15 -12.22 -2.72
C THR A 45 8.78 -11.82 -4.07
N GLY A 46 9.04 -12.76 -4.97
CA GLY A 46 9.54 -12.53 -6.33
C GLY A 46 8.56 -11.76 -7.23
N ASP A 47 7.27 -12.08 -7.16
CA ASP A 47 6.23 -11.34 -7.90
C ASP A 47 6.20 -9.87 -7.47
N VAL A 48 6.29 -9.64 -6.16
CA VAL A 48 6.31 -8.29 -5.57
C VAL A 48 7.57 -7.52 -5.96
N ILE A 49 8.75 -8.17 -5.97
CA ILE A 49 10.01 -7.55 -6.42
C ILE A 49 9.89 -7.07 -7.87
N THR A 50 9.36 -7.91 -8.77
CA THR A 50 9.20 -7.57 -10.19
C THR A 50 8.26 -6.39 -10.39
N ALA A 51 7.13 -6.40 -9.68
CA ALA A 51 6.17 -5.30 -9.69
C ALA A 51 6.75 -4.00 -9.09
N ALA A 52 7.59 -4.12 -8.03
CA ALA A 52 8.19 -2.98 -7.35
C ALA A 52 9.18 -2.23 -8.25
N LYS A 53 9.94 -2.95 -9.07
CA LYS A 53 10.82 -2.35 -10.09
C LYS A 53 10.02 -1.50 -11.08
N LYS A 54 8.91 -2.04 -11.61
CA LYS A 54 8.00 -1.30 -12.52
C LYS A 54 7.36 -0.08 -11.84
N ALA A 55 6.92 -0.23 -10.59
CA ALA A 55 6.32 0.87 -9.83
C ALA A 55 7.34 1.99 -9.55
N LYS A 56 8.59 1.63 -9.19
CA LYS A 56 9.70 2.59 -9.04
C LYS A 56 9.94 3.36 -10.33
N ASP A 57 10.03 2.67 -11.47
CA ASP A 57 10.29 3.31 -12.77
C ASP A 57 9.13 4.22 -13.19
N TYR A 58 7.88 3.80 -12.94
CA TYR A 58 6.69 4.65 -13.14
C TYR A 58 6.75 5.91 -12.28
N THR A 59 7.06 5.78 -10.98
CA THR A 59 7.10 6.93 -10.07
C THR A 59 8.22 7.91 -10.41
N GLU A 60 9.35 7.44 -10.89
CA GLU A 60 10.43 8.32 -11.37
C GLU A 60 10.04 9.11 -12.61
N LYS A 61 9.22 8.51 -13.49
CA LYS A 61 8.73 9.19 -14.70
C LYS A 61 7.57 10.16 -14.42
N ASN A 62 6.68 9.83 -13.49
CA ASN A 62 5.41 10.54 -13.29
C ASN A 62 5.34 11.34 -11.99
N ASN A 63 6.38 11.29 -11.15
CA ASN A 63 6.41 11.89 -9.79
C ASN A 63 5.24 11.47 -8.89
N ALA A 64 4.62 10.33 -9.17
CA ALA A 64 3.48 9.79 -8.45
C ALA A 64 3.49 8.26 -8.49
N LEU A 65 2.90 7.61 -7.47
CA LEU A 65 2.69 6.17 -7.52
C LEU A 65 1.58 5.81 -8.51
N PRO A 66 1.72 4.70 -9.24
CA PRO A 66 0.60 4.16 -10.02
C PRO A 66 -0.56 3.83 -9.07
N SER A 67 -1.80 4.12 -9.49
CA SER A 67 -3.00 3.88 -8.67
C SER A 67 -3.23 2.38 -8.42
N THR A 68 -2.93 1.56 -9.42
CA THR A 68 -2.93 0.10 -9.36
C THR A 68 -1.64 -0.45 -9.92
N VAL A 69 -1.23 -1.62 -9.43
CA VAL A 69 -0.04 -2.33 -9.89
C VAL A 69 -0.43 -3.77 -10.18
N GLN A 70 -0.01 -4.27 -11.34
CA GLN A 70 -0.16 -5.69 -11.64
C GLN A 70 0.93 -6.48 -10.90
N VAL A 71 0.52 -7.37 -10.00
CA VAL A 71 1.39 -8.32 -9.30
C VAL A 71 0.98 -9.71 -9.78
N ARG A 72 1.89 -10.43 -10.46
CA ARG A 72 1.56 -11.67 -11.17
C ARG A 72 0.41 -11.44 -12.15
N ASN A 73 -0.77 -12.01 -11.89
CA ASN A 73 -1.93 -12.01 -12.79
C ASN A 73 -3.13 -11.23 -12.21
N GLN A 74 -2.89 -10.37 -11.21
CA GLN A 74 -3.95 -9.58 -10.57
C GLN A 74 -3.52 -8.13 -10.38
N ASN A 75 -4.50 -7.22 -10.44
CA ASN A 75 -4.30 -5.81 -10.11
C ASN A 75 -4.53 -5.61 -8.62
N VAL A 76 -3.55 -5.00 -7.95
CA VAL A 76 -3.65 -4.59 -6.55
C VAL A 76 -3.64 -3.07 -6.45
N THR A 77 -4.33 -2.50 -5.48
CA THR A 77 -4.27 -1.05 -5.24
C THR A 77 -2.88 -0.66 -4.72
N LYS A 78 -2.49 0.61 -4.86
CA LYS A 78 -1.23 1.12 -4.29
C LYS A 78 -1.12 0.87 -2.77
N GLU A 79 -2.24 0.89 -2.04
CA GLU A 79 -2.28 0.62 -0.61
C GLU A 79 -1.95 -0.84 -0.29
N GLN A 80 -2.60 -1.76 -1.00
CA GLN A 80 -2.31 -3.18 -0.90
C GLN A 80 -0.87 -3.48 -1.32
N PHE A 81 -0.43 -2.84 -2.40
CA PHE A 81 0.92 -3.01 -2.92
C PHE A 81 1.99 -2.53 -1.92
N THR A 82 1.74 -1.42 -1.21
CA THR A 82 2.63 -0.94 -0.14
C THR A 82 2.79 -1.97 0.98
N TYR A 83 1.69 -2.63 1.38
CA TYR A 83 1.75 -3.72 2.35
C TYR A 83 2.53 -4.94 1.82
N LEU A 84 2.28 -5.34 0.57
CA LEU A 84 3.00 -6.45 -0.06
C LEU A 84 4.51 -6.17 -0.12
N MET A 85 4.92 -4.95 -0.47
CA MET A 85 6.32 -4.56 -0.49
C MET A 85 6.95 -4.59 0.91
N ALA A 86 6.22 -4.13 1.94
CA ALA A 86 6.68 -4.22 3.32
C ALA A 86 6.93 -5.68 3.75
N GLN A 87 5.99 -6.59 3.45
CA GLN A 87 6.16 -8.02 3.73
C GLN A 87 7.33 -8.63 2.95
N ALA A 88 7.47 -8.29 1.67
CA ALA A 88 8.57 -8.77 0.84
C ALA A 88 9.94 -8.38 1.42
N ILE A 89 10.11 -7.12 1.84
CA ILE A 89 11.34 -6.65 2.50
C ILE A 89 11.63 -7.45 3.78
N LEU A 90 10.62 -7.71 4.61
CA LEU A 90 10.77 -8.46 5.86
C LEU A 90 11.10 -9.94 5.60
N ASN A 91 10.49 -10.56 4.60
CA ASN A 91 10.79 -11.92 4.19
C ASN A 91 12.25 -12.05 3.71
N ILE A 92 12.67 -11.17 2.81
CA ILE A 92 14.07 -11.10 2.33
C ILE A 92 15.04 -10.93 3.50
N ASN A 93 14.71 -10.07 4.47
CA ASN A 93 15.58 -9.85 5.63
C ASN A 93 15.70 -11.08 6.53
N ARG A 94 14.64 -11.90 6.64
CA ARG A 94 14.63 -13.09 7.49
C ARG A 94 15.31 -14.29 6.85
N ASP A 95 15.01 -14.58 5.59
CA ASP A 95 15.39 -15.84 4.94
C ASP A 95 16.08 -15.66 3.57
N GLY A 96 16.13 -14.44 3.03
CA GLY A 96 16.72 -14.17 1.71
C GLY A 96 15.96 -14.77 0.52
N LYS A 97 14.79 -15.40 0.75
CA LYS A 97 14.09 -16.16 -0.29
C LYS A 97 13.11 -15.29 -1.06
N LYS A 98 13.12 -15.44 -2.39
CA LYS A 98 12.13 -14.84 -3.29
C LYS A 98 10.83 -15.67 -3.37
N THR A 99 10.84 -16.91 -2.89
CA THR A 99 9.71 -17.85 -3.01
C THR A 99 8.70 -17.75 -1.87
N THR A 100 8.99 -16.99 -0.81
CA THR A 100 8.09 -16.87 0.34
C THR A 100 6.75 -16.27 -0.09
N THR A 101 5.67 -17.00 0.18
CA THR A 101 4.29 -16.61 -0.12
C THR A 101 3.83 -15.47 0.79
N ILE A 102 3.10 -14.54 0.20
CA ILE A 102 2.46 -13.40 0.86
C ILE A 102 1.00 -13.40 0.43
N ASN A 103 0.09 -13.43 1.40
CA ASN A 103 -1.34 -13.33 1.14
C ASN A 103 -1.73 -11.85 1.01
N PRO A 104 -2.26 -11.41 -0.14
CA PRO A 104 -2.85 -10.09 -0.26
C PRO A 104 -4.02 -9.94 0.72
N ILE A 105 -4.15 -8.75 1.28
CA ILE A 105 -5.27 -8.38 2.15
C ILE A 105 -5.91 -7.11 1.62
N LYS A 106 -7.14 -6.83 2.03
CA LYS A 106 -7.75 -5.52 1.78
C LYS A 106 -7.02 -4.47 2.62
N VAL A 107 -6.60 -3.38 1.98
CA VAL A 107 -5.94 -2.26 2.65
C VAL A 107 -6.60 -0.97 2.18
N SER A 108 -7.18 -0.22 3.13
CA SER A 108 -7.73 1.10 2.86
C SER A 108 -6.65 2.18 2.90
N SER A 109 -6.93 3.32 2.28
CA SER A 109 -6.05 4.48 2.28
C SER A 109 -5.91 5.10 3.68
N ALA A 110 -4.86 5.90 3.85
CA ALA A 110 -4.73 6.75 5.03
C ALA A 110 -5.76 7.90 4.93
N PRO A 111 -6.61 8.13 5.95
CA PRO A 111 -7.62 9.18 5.94
C PRO A 111 -7.01 10.59 6.02
N THR A 112 -5.90 10.75 6.74
CA THR A 112 -5.23 12.06 6.92
C THR A 112 -3.72 11.92 6.77
N PRO A 113 -3.22 11.63 5.55
CA PRO A 113 -1.80 11.42 5.31
C PRO A 113 -1.02 12.72 5.57
N THR A 114 0.07 12.62 6.33
CA THR A 114 0.91 13.76 6.70
C THR A 114 2.39 13.35 6.72
N GLY A 115 3.28 14.33 6.88
CA GLY A 115 4.72 14.08 6.88
C GLY A 115 5.39 14.47 5.56
N THR A 116 6.61 14.98 5.68
CA THR A 116 7.40 15.55 4.58
C THR A 116 8.87 15.17 4.70
N ALA A 117 9.22 14.30 5.65
CA ALA A 117 10.60 13.93 5.93
C ALA A 117 11.27 13.32 4.69
N THR A 118 12.49 13.77 4.43
CA THR A 118 13.40 13.23 3.42
C THR A 118 14.77 13.04 4.07
N GLY A 119 15.62 12.23 3.45
CA GLY A 119 16.95 11.91 3.99
C GLY A 119 17.30 10.44 3.81
N THR A 120 18.31 9.96 4.52
CA THR A 120 18.82 8.59 4.35
C THR A 120 18.47 7.73 5.56
N LEU A 121 17.94 6.53 5.31
CA LEU A 121 17.71 5.50 6.31
C LEU A 121 18.77 4.40 6.16
N THR A 122 19.32 3.95 7.29
CA THR A 122 20.13 2.74 7.36
C THR A 122 19.27 1.49 7.15
N LYS A 123 19.90 0.35 6.86
CA LYS A 123 19.23 -0.96 6.80
C LYS A 123 18.36 -1.25 8.01
N SER A 124 18.90 -1.07 9.20
CA SER A 124 18.12 -1.26 10.43
C SER A 124 16.88 -0.36 10.45
N ASN A 125 17.02 0.93 10.13
CA ASN A 125 15.90 1.86 10.20
C ASN A 125 14.78 1.58 9.18
N TYR A 126 15.12 1.25 7.93
CA TYR A 126 14.07 0.95 6.96
C TYR A 126 13.43 -0.43 7.18
N ILE A 127 14.13 -1.39 7.82
CA ILE A 127 13.52 -2.65 8.26
C ILE A 127 12.50 -2.38 9.38
N THR A 128 12.83 -1.53 10.34
CA THR A 128 11.86 -1.07 11.35
C THR A 128 10.67 -0.37 10.69
N LEU A 129 10.91 0.53 9.73
CA LEU A 129 9.84 1.18 8.97
C LEU A 129 8.91 0.16 8.28
N ALA A 130 9.48 -0.84 7.59
CA ALA A 130 8.70 -1.90 6.95
C ALA A 130 7.89 -2.72 7.96
N SER A 131 8.47 -3.05 9.10
CA SER A 131 7.79 -3.73 10.20
C SER A 131 6.62 -2.91 10.76
N SER A 132 6.83 -1.62 11.02
CA SER A 132 5.77 -0.71 11.52
C SER A 132 4.60 -0.62 10.54
N VAL A 133 4.87 -0.49 9.23
CA VAL A 133 3.82 -0.44 8.20
C VAL A 133 3.07 -1.76 8.13
N ALA A 134 3.78 -2.88 8.05
CA ALA A 134 3.18 -4.21 7.95
C ALA A 134 2.28 -4.52 9.17
N ASN A 135 2.75 -4.23 10.37
CA ASN A 135 1.99 -4.45 11.60
C ASN A 135 0.79 -3.50 11.69
N PHE A 136 0.97 -2.21 11.38
CA PHE A 136 -0.12 -1.26 11.39
C PHE A 136 -1.25 -1.68 10.45
N VAL A 137 -0.92 -2.10 9.22
CA VAL A 137 -1.93 -2.55 8.24
C VAL A 137 -2.63 -3.81 8.73
N LYS A 138 -1.91 -4.80 9.27
CA LYS A 138 -2.53 -6.02 9.82
C LYS A 138 -3.52 -5.71 10.94
N THR A 139 -3.20 -4.76 11.81
CA THR A 139 -4.05 -4.39 12.94
C THR A 139 -5.22 -3.49 12.53
N ASN A 140 -5.02 -2.55 11.62
CA ASN A 140 -5.98 -1.47 11.34
C ASN A 140 -6.69 -1.59 9.98
N GLY A 141 -6.28 -2.52 9.12
CA GLY A 141 -6.83 -2.69 7.77
C GLY A 141 -6.61 -1.50 6.83
N ARG A 142 -5.73 -0.56 7.19
CA ARG A 142 -5.44 0.66 6.43
C ARG A 142 -3.97 1.07 6.53
N LEU A 143 -3.50 1.90 5.61
CA LEU A 143 -2.18 2.53 5.74
C LEU A 143 -2.14 3.52 6.93
N PRO A 144 -0.99 3.64 7.60
CA PRO A 144 -0.78 4.67 8.61
C PRO A 144 -0.83 6.06 7.97
N ASN A 145 -1.14 7.10 8.74
CA ASN A 145 -1.10 8.48 8.23
C ASN A 145 0.32 8.97 7.97
N TYR A 146 1.27 8.44 8.73
CA TYR A 146 2.71 8.64 8.63
C TYR A 146 3.41 7.58 9.47
N VAL A 147 4.72 7.42 9.28
CA VAL A 147 5.57 6.71 10.23
C VAL A 147 6.67 7.65 10.70
N THR A 148 6.84 7.75 12.01
CA THR A 148 7.94 8.50 12.62
C THR A 148 9.22 7.68 12.53
N THR A 149 10.28 8.28 12.03
CA THR A 149 11.61 7.68 11.89
C THR A 149 12.68 8.64 12.39
N VAL A 150 13.95 8.22 12.33
CA VAL A 150 15.11 9.07 12.68
C VAL A 150 15.25 10.32 11.80
N ILE A 151 14.67 10.31 10.59
CA ILE A 151 14.67 11.48 9.69
C ILE A 151 13.38 12.32 9.81
N GLY A 152 12.46 11.96 10.71
CA GLY A 152 11.17 12.62 10.90
C GLY A 152 9.97 11.80 10.41
N LYS A 153 8.82 12.47 10.22
CA LYS A 153 7.55 11.86 9.79
C LYS A 153 7.52 11.66 8.27
N ILE A 154 7.45 10.41 7.84
CA ILE A 154 7.35 10.03 6.42
C ILE A 154 5.90 9.71 6.08
N ASN A 155 5.37 10.29 5.00
CA ASN A 155 4.00 10.02 4.53
C ASN A 155 3.88 8.67 3.79
N PRO A 156 2.66 8.16 3.57
CA PRO A 156 2.45 6.81 3.03
C PRO A 156 2.99 6.62 1.61
N GLU A 157 2.86 7.63 0.75
CA GLU A 157 3.36 7.59 -0.63
C GLU A 157 4.90 7.57 -0.70
N SER A 158 5.57 8.34 0.17
CA SER A 158 7.03 8.34 0.27
C SER A 158 7.54 7.02 0.86
N ILE A 159 6.80 6.40 1.80
CA ILE A 159 7.08 5.06 2.30
C ILE A 159 6.99 4.05 1.16
N ALA A 160 5.89 4.06 0.40
CA ALA A 160 5.66 3.14 -0.70
C ALA A 160 6.74 3.26 -1.78
N TYR A 161 7.12 4.48 -2.17
CA TYR A 161 8.22 4.71 -3.10
C TYR A 161 9.57 4.25 -2.54
N THR A 162 9.85 4.49 -1.26
CA THR A 162 11.07 4.01 -0.59
C THR A 162 11.16 2.48 -0.63
N MET A 163 10.06 1.78 -0.34
CA MET A 163 9.98 0.32 -0.41
C MET A 163 10.18 -0.20 -1.84
N ALA A 164 9.60 0.48 -2.84
CA ALA A 164 9.80 0.14 -4.25
C ALA A 164 11.27 0.25 -4.65
N ARG A 165 11.98 1.30 -4.20
CA ARG A 165 13.42 1.46 -4.42
C ARG A 165 14.26 0.37 -3.75
N ILE A 166 13.93 -0.02 -2.52
CA ILE A 166 14.63 -1.11 -1.80
C ILE A 166 14.50 -2.43 -2.59
N LEU A 167 13.29 -2.76 -3.04
CA LEU A 167 13.04 -4.00 -3.77
C LEU A 167 13.62 -3.97 -5.19
N ALA A 168 13.60 -2.82 -5.87
CA ALA A 168 14.27 -2.65 -7.15
C ALA A 168 15.80 -2.84 -7.00
N PHE A 169 16.41 -2.27 -5.95
CA PHE A 169 17.81 -2.53 -5.65
C PHE A 169 18.08 -4.01 -5.42
N TYR A 170 17.25 -4.68 -4.62
CA TYR A 170 17.37 -6.13 -4.36
C TYR A 170 17.26 -6.96 -5.65
N ASN A 171 16.39 -6.57 -6.58
CA ASN A 171 16.25 -7.22 -7.87
C ASN A 171 17.58 -7.25 -8.64
N ASP A 172 18.28 -6.12 -8.66
CA ASP A 172 19.48 -5.92 -9.47
C ASP A 172 20.77 -6.38 -8.77
N ASN A 173 20.74 -6.48 -7.43
CA ASN A 173 21.94 -6.68 -6.60
C ASN A 173 21.93 -7.94 -5.73
N ASN A 174 20.81 -8.67 -5.69
CA ASN A 174 20.61 -9.86 -4.86
C ASN A 174 20.94 -9.67 -3.35
N ARG A 175 20.93 -8.43 -2.87
CA ARG A 175 21.12 -8.07 -1.46
C ARG A 175 20.31 -6.83 -1.13
N LEU A 176 19.86 -6.72 0.11
CA LEU A 176 19.22 -5.49 0.58
C LEU A 176 20.25 -4.35 0.67
N PRO A 177 19.89 -3.11 0.32
CA PRO A 177 20.82 -1.99 0.36
C PRO A 177 21.23 -1.65 1.80
N ASN A 178 22.45 -1.20 2.03
CA ASN A 178 22.86 -0.74 3.38
C ASN A 178 22.16 0.57 3.78
N TYR A 179 21.80 1.39 2.78
CA TYR A 179 21.16 2.67 2.96
C TYR A 179 20.14 2.92 1.84
N VAL A 180 19.09 3.66 2.14
CA VAL A 180 18.13 4.14 1.13
C VAL A 180 17.79 5.60 1.39
N THR A 181 17.72 6.40 0.33
CA THR A 181 17.24 7.77 0.42
C THR A 181 15.72 7.82 0.30
N VAL A 182 15.06 8.42 1.26
CA VAL A 182 13.63 8.74 1.24
C VAL A 182 13.46 10.04 0.45
N LYS A 183 12.71 9.96 -0.65
CA LYS A 183 12.27 11.13 -1.42
C LYS A 183 10.82 11.43 -1.09
N TYR A 184 10.49 12.71 -1.06
CA TYR A 184 9.11 13.15 -0.84
C TYR A 184 8.26 12.86 -2.07
N ILE A 185 7.19 12.10 -1.87
CA ILE A 185 6.10 11.94 -2.83
C ILE A 185 4.85 12.58 -2.23
N LYS A 186 4.16 13.41 -3.01
CA LYS A 186 2.98 14.12 -2.55
C LYS A 186 1.88 13.13 -2.18
N ALA A 187 1.30 13.33 -1.00
CA ALA A 187 0.18 12.51 -0.58
C ALA A 187 -1.06 12.77 -1.43
N THR A 188 -1.78 11.69 -1.75
CA THR A 188 -3.02 11.70 -2.50
C THR A 188 -4.10 11.10 -1.63
N ASN A 189 -5.09 11.90 -1.26
CA ASN A 189 -6.26 11.42 -0.55
C ASN A 189 -7.09 10.54 -1.51
N SER A 190 -6.75 9.26 -1.61
CA SER A 190 -7.61 8.24 -2.23
C SER A 190 -8.73 7.89 -1.26
N GLY A 191 -9.53 8.90 -0.94
CA GLY A 191 -10.63 8.85 0.03
C GLY A 191 -11.72 9.86 -0.33
N SER A 192 -11.82 10.23 -1.60
CA SER A 192 -12.98 10.92 -2.15
C SER A 192 -13.41 10.19 -3.42
N SER A 193 -13.90 8.96 -3.23
CA SER A 193 -15.04 8.54 -4.02
C SER A 193 -16.21 9.33 -3.45
N THR A 194 -16.52 10.49 -4.02
CA THR A 194 -17.89 11.01 -3.89
C THR A 194 -18.79 10.07 -4.68
N THR A 195 -19.16 8.94 -4.08
CA THR A 195 -20.45 8.36 -4.41
C THR A 195 -21.46 9.41 -3.98
N ASN A 196 -22.01 10.13 -4.96
CA ASN A 196 -23.24 10.89 -4.77
C ASN A 196 -24.31 9.91 -4.30
N GLN A 197 -24.45 9.78 -2.99
CA GLN A 197 -25.61 9.19 -2.36
C GLN A 197 -26.12 10.24 -1.40
N GLY A 198 -27.17 10.93 -1.84
CA GLY A 198 -27.78 12.02 -1.12
C GLY A 198 -28.20 11.56 0.27
N ASN A 199 -27.86 12.38 1.25
CA ASN A 199 -28.68 12.46 2.44
C ASN A 199 -28.97 13.93 2.73
N THR A 200 -30.24 14.25 2.59
CA THR A 200 -30.86 15.54 2.80
C THR A 200 -30.79 15.89 4.28
N SER A 201 -30.23 17.05 4.60
CA SER A 201 -30.53 17.75 5.85
C SER A 201 -30.64 19.23 5.53
N ASN A 202 -31.90 19.62 5.47
CA ASN A 202 -32.41 20.95 5.22
C ASN A 202 -32.06 21.90 6.37
N SER A 203 -31.42 23.03 6.07
CA SER A 203 -31.77 24.30 6.72
C SER A 203 -31.33 25.49 5.88
N GLY A 204 -32.31 26.12 5.21
CA GLY A 204 -32.38 27.57 5.06
C GLY A 204 -31.83 28.22 3.79
N SER A 205 -32.74 28.50 2.85
CA SER A 205 -32.90 29.78 2.10
C SER A 205 -31.72 30.31 1.26
N SER A 206 -31.79 30.70 -0.02
CA SER A 206 -32.87 31.01 -0.96
C SER A 206 -32.26 31.16 -2.38
N GLY A 207 -33.02 30.85 -3.43
CA GLY A 207 -32.98 31.63 -4.69
C GLY A 207 -32.22 31.10 -5.91
N SER A 208 -32.92 30.27 -6.71
CA SER A 208 -33.10 30.39 -8.18
C SER A 208 -31.97 30.09 -9.18
N SER A 209 -32.10 28.90 -9.78
CA SER A 209 -32.20 28.60 -11.23
C SER A 209 -31.10 28.99 -12.24
N THR A 210 -30.37 27.93 -12.64
CA THR A 210 -30.39 27.33 -13.99
C THR A 210 -29.28 27.65 -15.01
N THR A 211 -28.69 26.53 -15.46
CA THR A 211 -27.92 26.21 -16.67
C THR A 211 -26.57 26.86 -16.89
N ASN A 212 -25.51 26.04 -16.78
CA ASN A 212 -24.69 25.82 -17.98
C ASN A 212 -24.01 24.45 -17.99
N GLN A 213 -24.36 23.69 -19.03
CA GLN A 213 -23.63 22.53 -19.52
C GLN A 213 -22.44 23.07 -20.32
N GLY A 214 -21.22 22.73 -19.89
CA GLY A 214 -19.99 23.21 -20.52
C GLY A 214 -18.78 22.58 -19.85
N ASN A 215 -18.58 21.29 -20.13
CA ASN A 215 -17.44 20.51 -19.66
C ASN A 215 -16.12 21.08 -20.20
N THR A 216 -15.27 21.61 -19.34
CA THR A 216 -13.82 21.56 -19.52
C THR A 216 -13.18 21.47 -18.14
N SER A 217 -12.79 20.24 -17.79
CA SER A 217 -12.04 19.94 -16.58
C SER A 217 -10.64 20.57 -16.67
N ASN A 218 -10.40 21.64 -15.93
CA ASN A 218 -9.07 21.95 -15.43
C ASN A 218 -9.15 22.20 -13.93
N SER A 219 -9.05 21.12 -13.16
CA SER A 219 -9.02 21.14 -11.69
C SER A 219 -7.75 21.79 -11.10
N GLY A 220 -6.82 22.26 -11.94
CA GLY A 220 -5.63 23.01 -11.52
C GLY A 220 -5.75 24.53 -11.62
N LEU A 221 -6.71 25.07 -12.39
CA LEU A 221 -6.89 26.53 -12.54
C LEU A 221 -7.76 27.14 -11.43
N SER A 222 -8.63 26.35 -10.79
CA SER A 222 -9.56 26.82 -9.76
C SER A 222 -8.87 27.39 -8.52
N GLN A 223 -7.62 26.99 -8.21
CA GLN A 223 -6.85 27.63 -7.14
C GLN A 223 -6.36 29.04 -7.48
N TYR A 224 -6.25 29.36 -8.78
CA TYR A 224 -5.80 30.67 -9.28
C TYR A 224 -6.97 31.61 -9.61
N LEU A 225 -8.21 31.13 -9.45
CA LEU A 225 -9.45 31.88 -9.64
C LEU A 225 -10.02 32.43 -8.32
N VAL A 226 -9.26 32.35 -7.22
CA VAL A 226 -9.68 32.85 -5.92
C VAL A 226 -9.34 34.34 -5.82
N ALA A 227 -10.37 35.19 -5.72
CA ALA A 227 -10.18 36.61 -5.50
C ALA A 227 -9.54 36.85 -4.12
N THR A 228 -8.51 37.70 -4.08
CA THR A 228 -7.97 38.24 -2.83
C THR A 228 -8.33 39.73 -2.77
N ALA A 229 -8.22 40.35 -1.59
CA ALA A 229 -8.59 41.76 -1.40
C ALA A 229 -7.93 42.74 -2.39
N ASN A 230 -6.80 42.35 -3.01
CA ASN A 230 -6.03 43.16 -3.96
C ASN A 230 -5.92 42.56 -5.38
N CYS A 231 -6.48 41.36 -5.66
CA CYS A 231 -6.48 40.75 -6.99
C CYS A 231 -7.86 40.13 -7.28
N GLN A 232 -8.67 40.81 -8.09
CA GLN A 232 -10.03 40.38 -8.47
C GLN A 232 -10.02 39.66 -9.83
N VAL A 233 -9.43 38.47 -9.87
CA VAL A 233 -9.41 37.62 -11.09
C VAL A 233 -10.81 37.22 -11.61
N ASN A 234 -11.84 37.46 -10.81
CA ASN A 234 -13.25 37.29 -11.14
C ASN A 234 -13.96 38.59 -11.57
N ASP A 235 -13.26 39.74 -11.59
CA ASP A 235 -13.82 41.02 -12.00
C ASP A 235 -14.30 40.95 -13.47
N PRO A 236 -15.56 41.35 -13.77
CA PRO A 236 -16.11 41.28 -15.12
C PRO A 236 -15.28 42.03 -16.18
N SER A 237 -14.65 43.15 -15.82
CA SER A 237 -13.83 43.95 -16.74
C SER A 237 -12.51 43.24 -17.08
N ILE A 238 -11.88 42.57 -16.10
CA ILE A 238 -10.67 41.78 -16.32
C ILE A 238 -10.97 40.57 -17.21
N ARG A 239 -12.10 39.90 -16.99
CA ARG A 239 -12.53 38.75 -17.82
C ARG A 239 -12.83 39.17 -19.25
N SER A 240 -13.48 40.32 -19.44
CA SER A 240 -13.80 40.84 -20.76
C SER A 240 -12.55 41.26 -21.52
N LEU A 241 -11.57 41.87 -20.86
CA LEU A 241 -10.29 42.22 -21.46
C LEU A 241 -9.49 40.98 -21.85
N ALA A 242 -9.43 39.98 -20.97
CA ALA A 242 -8.74 38.72 -21.24
C ALA A 242 -9.32 38.02 -22.48
N ALA A 243 -10.64 38.01 -22.63
CA ALA A 243 -11.32 37.43 -23.79
C ALA A 243 -10.99 38.17 -25.11
N GLN A 244 -10.77 39.49 -25.06
CA GLN A 244 -10.38 40.29 -26.23
C GLN A 244 -8.92 40.06 -26.67
N LEU A 245 -8.03 39.73 -25.74
CA LEU A 245 -6.61 39.49 -26.02
C LEU A 245 -6.33 38.06 -26.52
N THR A 246 -7.27 37.14 -26.30
CA THR A 246 -7.17 35.73 -26.73
C THR A 246 -7.99 35.42 -27.99
N ALA A 247 -8.64 36.43 -28.57
CA ALA A 247 -9.43 36.32 -29.80
C ALA A 247 -8.56 36.53 -31.06
#